data_AF-A0A293ME02-F1
#
_entry.id   AF-A0A293ME02-F1
#
_cell.length_a   1.000
_cell.length_b   1.000
_cell.length_c   1.000
_cell.angle_alpha   90.00
_cell.angle_beta   90.00
_cell.angle_gamma   90.00
#
_symmetry.space_group_name_H-M   'P 1'
#
loop_
_entity.id
_entity.type
_entity.pdbx_description
1 polymer ?
#
loop_
_entity_poly.entity_id
_entity_poly.type
_entity_poly.pdbx_seq_one_letter_code
_entity_poly.pdbx_strand_id
1 'polypeptide(L)'
;MPKLNCRIITIVAIVVQVLLYLYFFRRTILLVGVLSARHHFERRAAARDTWLRLGRISRVKSYFIVGRDPCTVPPDDRIDPYVCERWQPNLTQITEELEFYATSAKGRDCSRPERILYTGFSFEAHHPISISRLGVLSDILIGSTGVTVALIDAHTREVLRKTVVSTENGKEDDGYVYRNVDRVVLKRYFEGIISLTGEIVTETCSRALPWNNGSHLISFERVYVDHEEANSVVWYPTAISGVGVRFVVSDFLPSLTEHVSESESRQMQWDATVNEEQTKLLNEAHKYGDVTLVPVVDVPGLQNVGVLRRSPTESRRVRLFL
;
A
#
# COMPACT_ATOMS: atom_id res chain seq x y z
N MET A 1 -34.45 -71.07 -21.94
CA MET A 1 -34.00 -70.09 -20.93
C MET A 1 -32.52 -70.29 -20.67
N PRO A 2 -31.63 -69.35 -21.04
CA PRO A 2 -30.20 -69.54 -20.86
C PRO A 2 -29.84 -69.37 -19.38
N LYS A 3 -29.19 -70.37 -18.79
CA LYS A 3 -28.63 -70.30 -17.43
C LYS A 3 -27.49 -69.29 -17.45
N LEU A 4 -27.79 -68.07 -17.00
CA LEU A 4 -26.80 -67.01 -16.84
C LEU A 4 -25.71 -67.53 -15.90
N ASN A 5 -24.48 -67.60 -16.41
CA ASN A 5 -23.38 -68.31 -15.78
C ASN A 5 -22.97 -67.56 -14.50
N CYS A 6 -23.36 -68.07 -13.33
CA CYS A 6 -23.21 -67.41 -12.03
C CYS A 6 -21.77 -66.92 -11.76
N ARG A 7 -20.76 -67.63 -12.28
CA ARG A 7 -19.34 -67.24 -12.23
C ARG A 7 -19.04 -65.88 -12.90
N ILE A 8 -19.69 -65.57 -14.03
CA ILE A 8 -19.48 -64.31 -14.76
C ILE A 8 -20.04 -63.14 -13.94
N ILE A 9 -21.19 -63.33 -13.29
CA ILE A 9 -21.83 -62.30 -12.45
C ILE A 9 -20.94 -61.97 -11.24
N THR A 10 -20.37 -62.97 -10.58
CA THR A 10 -19.42 -62.75 -9.47
C THR A 10 -18.14 -62.05 -9.90
N ILE A 11 -17.58 -62.39 -11.07
CA ILE A 11 -16.36 -61.73 -11.57
C ILE A 11 -16.65 -60.26 -11.91
N VAL A 12 -17.77 -59.98 -12.58
CA VAL A 12 -18.18 -58.61 -12.90
C VAL A 12 -18.43 -57.81 -11.62
N ALA A 13 -19.08 -58.40 -10.61
CA ALA A 13 -19.30 -57.74 -9.32
C ALA A 13 -17.98 -57.38 -8.62
N ILE A 14 -17.01 -58.30 -8.58
CA ILE A 14 -15.68 -58.04 -7.98
C ILE A 14 -14.95 -56.94 -8.75
N VAL A 15 -14.97 -56.97 -10.08
CA VAL A 15 -14.33 -55.94 -10.92
C VAL A 15 -14.98 -54.58 -10.69
N VAL A 16 -16.31 -54.49 -10.66
CA VAL A 16 -17.04 -53.26 -10.37
C VAL A 16 -16.72 -52.76 -8.95
N GLN A 17 -16.62 -53.65 -7.97
CA GLN A 17 -16.34 -53.30 -6.59
C GLN A 17 -14.89 -52.83 -6.40
N VAL A 18 -13.93 -53.42 -7.11
CA VAL A 18 -12.55 -52.95 -7.19
C VAL A 18 -12.47 -51.60 -7.90
N LEU A 19 -13.19 -51.41 -9.01
CA LEU A 19 -13.23 -50.13 -9.72
C LEU A 19 -13.86 -49.02 -8.89
N LEU A 20 -14.96 -49.31 -8.19
CA LEU A 20 -15.60 -48.37 -7.26
C LEU A 20 -14.70 -48.08 -6.05
N TYR A 21 -14.03 -49.09 -5.51
CA TYR A 21 -13.05 -48.90 -4.43
C TYR A 21 -11.90 -48.00 -4.89
N LEU A 22 -11.31 -48.26 -6.06
CA LEU A 22 -10.28 -47.42 -6.67
C LEU A 22 -10.79 -46.00 -6.96
N TYR A 23 -12.04 -45.86 -7.41
CA TYR A 23 -12.67 -44.57 -7.68
C TYR A 23 -12.88 -43.74 -6.40
N PHE A 24 -13.39 -44.35 -5.33
CA PHE A 24 -13.63 -43.68 -4.05
C PHE A 24 -12.35 -43.44 -3.25
N PHE A 25 -11.35 -44.32 -3.34
CA PHE A 25 -10.04 -44.12 -2.70
C PHE A 25 -9.21 -43.02 -3.36
N ARG A 26 -9.38 -42.80 -4.68
CA ARG A 26 -8.60 -41.80 -5.42
C ARG A 26 -9.13 -40.37 -5.35
N ARG A 27 -10.30 -40.11 -4.76
CA ARG A 27 -10.84 -38.75 -4.67
C ARG A 27 -10.14 -37.95 -3.56
N THR A 28 -9.45 -36.89 -3.96
CA THR A 28 -9.03 -35.80 -3.07
C THR A 28 -10.28 -35.19 -2.43
N ILE A 29 -10.31 -35.10 -1.11
CA ILE A 29 -11.44 -34.53 -0.36
C ILE A 29 -11.19 -33.07 0.02
N LEU A 30 -9.92 -32.70 0.20
CA LEU A 30 -9.52 -31.35 0.59
C LEU A 30 -8.33 -30.89 -0.23
N LEU A 31 -8.42 -29.67 -0.74
CA LEU A 31 -7.34 -28.94 -1.38
C LEU A 31 -6.93 -27.79 -0.46
N VAL A 32 -5.65 -27.68 -0.14
CA VAL A 32 -5.09 -26.60 0.67
C VAL A 32 -4.14 -25.77 -0.20
N GLY A 33 -4.44 -24.49 -0.36
CA GLY A 33 -3.54 -23.52 -0.98
C GLY A 33 -2.85 -22.69 0.09
N VAL A 34 -1.52 -22.71 0.12
CA VAL A 34 -0.69 -21.93 1.06
C VAL A 34 -0.02 -20.81 0.29
N LEU A 35 -0.32 -19.56 0.64
CA LEU A 35 0.39 -18.41 0.08
C LEU A 35 1.83 -18.40 0.59
N SER A 36 2.81 -18.22 -0.30
CA SER A 36 4.22 -18.20 0.09
C SER A 36 5.03 -17.27 -0.83
N ALA A 37 6.00 -16.56 -0.24
CA ALA A 37 6.93 -15.72 -0.98
C ALA A 37 7.97 -16.56 -1.69
N ARG A 38 8.51 -16.03 -2.78
CA ARG A 38 9.54 -16.69 -3.57
C ARG A 38 10.73 -17.14 -2.70
N HIS A 39 11.24 -16.27 -1.84
CA HIS A 39 12.39 -16.53 -0.96
C HIS A 39 12.11 -17.44 0.25
N HIS A 40 10.85 -17.83 0.52
CA HIS A 40 10.47 -18.66 1.67
C HIS A 40 10.80 -20.17 1.50
N PHE A 41 11.97 -20.51 0.96
CA PHE A 41 12.41 -21.89 0.73
C PHE A 41 12.41 -22.73 2.02
N GLU A 42 12.96 -22.18 3.10
CA GLU A 42 13.06 -22.88 4.40
C GLU A 42 11.68 -23.08 5.05
N ARG A 43 10.78 -22.09 4.94
CA ARG A 43 9.40 -22.22 5.46
C ARG A 43 8.64 -23.30 4.71
N ARG A 44 8.80 -23.37 3.38
CA ARG A 44 8.22 -24.45 2.57
C ARG A 44 8.83 -25.81 2.92
N ALA A 45 10.15 -25.89 3.12
CA ALA A 45 10.82 -27.11 3.56
C ALA A 45 10.29 -27.58 4.93
N ALA A 46 10.21 -26.70 5.92
CA ALA A 46 9.67 -27.01 7.24
C ALA A 46 8.21 -27.49 7.17
N ALA A 47 7.38 -26.88 6.33
CA ALA A 47 6.01 -27.34 6.10
C ALA A 47 5.98 -28.75 5.47
N ARG A 48 6.89 -29.06 4.52
CA ARG A 48 7.03 -30.39 3.91
C ARG A 48 7.40 -31.45 4.94
N ASP A 49 8.28 -31.11 5.87
CA ASP A 49 8.78 -32.02 6.91
C ASP A 49 7.79 -32.23 8.07
N THR A 50 6.79 -31.35 8.19
CA THR A 50 5.78 -31.37 9.25
C THR A 50 4.40 -31.78 8.73
N TRP A 51 3.47 -30.83 8.61
CA TRP A 51 2.05 -31.09 8.42
C TRP A 51 1.68 -31.51 6.99
N LEU A 52 2.48 -31.13 5.98
CA LEU A 52 2.27 -31.61 4.60
C LEU A 52 2.54 -33.11 4.48
N ARG A 53 3.45 -33.66 5.30
CA ARG A 53 3.71 -35.10 5.36
C ARG A 53 2.48 -35.86 5.85
N LEU A 54 1.75 -35.30 6.81
CA LEU A 54 0.47 -35.87 7.29
C LEU A 54 -0.61 -35.81 6.21
N GLY A 55 -0.62 -34.73 5.44
CA GLY A 55 -1.47 -34.55 4.26
C GLY A 55 -1.38 -35.72 3.28
N ARG A 56 -0.17 -36.24 3.01
CA ARG A 56 0.08 -37.38 2.10
C ARG A 56 -0.53 -38.72 2.55
N ILE A 57 -0.75 -38.89 3.85
CA ILE A 57 -1.38 -40.10 4.43
C ILE A 57 -2.91 -39.98 4.37
N SER A 58 -3.42 -38.75 4.24
CA SER A 58 -4.83 -38.40 4.14
C SER A 58 -5.24 -38.05 2.70
N ARG A 59 -6.54 -37.96 2.40
CA ARG A 59 -7.04 -37.56 1.06
C ARG A 59 -6.94 -36.04 0.84
N VAL A 60 -5.82 -35.44 1.24
CA VAL A 60 -5.57 -34.00 1.23
C VAL A 60 -4.44 -33.70 0.27
N LYS A 61 -4.67 -32.79 -0.68
CA LYS A 61 -3.60 -32.24 -1.52
C LYS A 61 -3.32 -30.81 -1.09
N SER A 62 -2.05 -30.44 -1.08
CA SER A 62 -1.61 -29.14 -0.65
C SER A 62 -0.62 -28.57 -1.66
N TYR A 63 -0.77 -27.27 -1.96
CA TYR A 63 0.06 -26.56 -2.91
C TYR A 63 0.49 -25.22 -2.33
N PHE A 64 1.75 -24.86 -2.53
CA PHE A 64 2.24 -23.51 -2.33
C PHE A 64 1.88 -22.66 -3.54
N ILE A 65 1.26 -21.51 -3.33
CA ILE A 65 0.93 -20.54 -4.37
C ILE A 65 1.97 -19.43 -4.27
N VAL A 66 2.77 -19.27 -5.32
CA VAL A 66 3.92 -18.35 -5.37
C VAL A 66 3.85 -17.51 -6.65
N GLY A 67 4.15 -16.22 -6.54
CA GLY A 67 4.27 -15.34 -7.71
C GLY A 67 5.39 -15.78 -8.64
N ARG A 68 5.05 -15.99 -9.92
CA ARG A 68 5.99 -16.45 -10.96
C ARG A 68 7.00 -15.38 -11.29
N ASP A 69 6.60 -14.11 -11.26
CA ASP A 69 7.38 -13.00 -11.76
C ASP A 69 7.99 -12.25 -10.54
N PRO A 70 9.31 -12.00 -10.50
CA PRO A 70 9.92 -11.28 -9.39
C PRO A 70 9.68 -9.77 -9.51
N CYS A 71 9.69 -9.06 -8.38
CA CYS A 71 9.82 -7.61 -8.43
C CYS A 71 11.25 -7.20 -8.83
N THR A 72 11.40 -6.53 -9.97
CA THR A 72 12.70 -6.10 -10.51
C THR A 72 13.25 -4.83 -9.84
N VAL A 73 12.45 -4.17 -9.01
CA VAL A 73 12.84 -2.97 -8.28
C VAL A 73 13.41 -3.37 -6.90
N PRO A 74 14.64 -2.96 -6.56
CA PRO A 74 15.22 -3.16 -5.24
C PRO A 74 14.30 -2.59 -4.15
N PRO A 75 14.16 -3.24 -2.98
CA PRO A 75 13.29 -2.75 -1.91
C PRO A 75 13.50 -1.28 -1.57
N ASP A 76 14.75 -0.85 -1.49
CA ASP A 76 15.12 0.53 -1.16
C ASP A 76 14.77 1.53 -2.27
N ASP A 77 14.50 1.10 -3.49
CA ASP A 77 14.17 2.00 -4.60
C ASP A 77 12.67 2.04 -4.87
N ARG A 78 11.84 1.39 -4.04
CA ARG A 78 10.38 1.34 -4.24
C ARG A 78 9.67 2.55 -3.69
N ILE A 79 8.61 2.96 -4.39
CA ILE A 79 7.71 4.03 -3.94
C ILE A 79 6.97 3.64 -2.66
N ASP A 80 6.56 2.38 -2.55
CA ASP A 80 5.89 1.78 -1.40
C ASP A 80 6.41 0.32 -1.24
N PRO A 81 6.57 -0.20 -0.01
CA PRO A 81 7.10 -1.55 0.22
C PRO A 81 6.29 -2.68 -0.42
N TYR A 82 4.99 -2.47 -0.67
CA TYR A 82 4.03 -3.44 -1.20
C TYR A 82 3.80 -3.31 -2.71
N VAL A 83 4.36 -2.29 -3.37
CA VAL A 83 4.24 -2.06 -4.81
C VAL A 83 5.58 -2.24 -5.51
N CYS A 84 5.57 -2.89 -6.69
CA CYS A 84 6.77 -3.02 -7.53
C CYS A 84 6.92 -1.83 -8.48
N GLU A 85 7.01 -0.63 -7.93
CA GLU A 85 7.20 0.60 -8.69
C GLU A 85 8.37 1.38 -8.14
N ARG A 86 9.22 1.90 -9.04
CA ARG A 86 10.43 2.63 -8.66
C ARG A 86 10.09 4.06 -8.28
N TRP A 87 10.59 4.49 -7.13
CA TRP A 87 10.60 5.87 -6.72
C TRP A 87 11.63 6.69 -7.51
N GLN A 88 11.21 7.82 -8.06
CA GLN A 88 12.04 8.68 -8.92
C GLN A 88 12.00 10.13 -8.43
N PRO A 89 12.81 10.51 -7.42
CA PRO A 89 12.89 11.88 -6.96
C PRO A 89 13.54 12.79 -8.01
N ASN A 90 13.04 14.02 -8.15
CA ASN A 90 13.63 15.01 -9.05
C ASN A 90 14.63 15.91 -8.32
N LEU A 91 15.91 15.53 -8.30
CA LEU A 91 16.96 16.26 -7.59
C LEU A 91 17.26 17.65 -8.16
N THR A 92 16.93 17.93 -9.43
CA THR A 92 17.22 19.26 -10.03
C THR A 92 16.44 20.39 -9.36
N GLN A 93 15.36 20.03 -8.67
CA GLN A 93 14.46 20.95 -8.01
C GLN A 93 14.68 21.02 -6.50
N ILE A 94 15.65 20.29 -5.92
CA ILE A 94 15.86 20.19 -4.47
C ILE A 94 17.17 20.89 -4.10
N THR A 95 17.11 21.85 -3.17
CA THR A 95 18.30 22.50 -2.57
C THR A 95 18.27 22.38 -1.05
N GLU A 96 19.41 22.60 -0.37
CA GLU A 96 19.53 22.42 1.09
C GLU A 96 18.59 23.32 1.92
N GLU A 97 18.24 24.49 1.40
CA GLU A 97 17.36 25.46 2.05
C GLU A 97 15.92 25.40 1.51
N LEU A 98 15.63 24.51 0.57
CA LEU A 98 14.33 24.50 -0.09
C LEU A 98 13.25 23.95 0.83
N GLU A 99 12.28 24.80 1.10
CA GLU A 99 11.04 24.45 1.79
C GLU A 99 9.92 24.26 0.77
N PHE A 100 9.26 23.11 0.82
CA PHE A 100 8.13 22.79 -0.02
C PHE A 100 6.82 23.19 0.64
N TYR A 101 5.88 23.69 -0.16
CA TYR A 101 4.50 23.95 0.24
C TYR A 101 3.61 22.87 -0.39
N ALA A 102 2.95 22.02 0.41
CA ALA A 102 2.11 20.97 -0.15
C ALA A 102 0.94 21.54 -0.97
N THR A 103 0.40 22.67 -0.51
CA THR A 103 -0.79 23.32 -1.06
C THR A 103 -0.53 24.81 -1.23
N SER A 104 -1.10 25.39 -2.29
CA SER A 104 -1.10 26.83 -2.54
C SER A 104 -2.43 27.25 -3.13
N ALA A 105 -2.81 28.50 -2.94
CA ALA A 105 -4.06 29.04 -3.45
C ALA A 105 -3.85 30.47 -3.94
N LYS A 106 -4.54 30.83 -5.02
CA LYS A 106 -4.70 32.25 -5.36
C LYS A 106 -5.79 32.85 -4.48
N GLY A 107 -5.63 34.14 -4.16
CA GLY A 107 -6.60 34.93 -3.43
C GLY A 107 -8.00 34.92 -4.06
N ARG A 108 -8.98 35.45 -3.33
CA ARG A 108 -10.42 35.34 -3.64
C ARG A 108 -10.74 35.69 -5.10
N ASP A 109 -11.26 34.70 -5.81
CA ASP A 109 -11.86 34.84 -7.13
C ASP A 109 -13.32 34.32 -7.05
N CYS A 110 -14.20 35.15 -6.48
CA CYS A 110 -15.61 34.83 -6.29
C CYS A 110 -16.43 34.88 -7.60
N SER A 111 -15.78 34.97 -8.77
CA SER A 111 -16.47 34.91 -10.07
C SER A 111 -17.07 33.53 -10.38
N ARG A 112 -16.63 32.49 -9.66
CA ARG A 112 -17.22 31.15 -9.67
C ARG A 112 -17.57 30.73 -8.24
N PRO A 113 -18.85 30.78 -7.85
CA PRO A 113 -19.27 30.33 -6.53
C PRO A 113 -19.18 28.79 -6.44
N GLU A 114 -19.06 28.31 -5.20
CA GLU A 114 -19.18 26.90 -4.80
C GLU A 114 -18.06 25.96 -5.29
N ARG A 115 -16.94 25.95 -4.55
CA ARG A 115 -15.97 24.86 -4.62
C ARG A 115 -15.96 24.11 -3.30
N ILE A 116 -15.90 22.78 -3.40
CA ILE A 116 -15.80 21.91 -2.23
C ILE A 116 -14.49 22.21 -1.51
N LEU A 117 -14.60 22.66 -0.27
CA LEU A 117 -13.50 22.82 0.67
C LEU A 117 -13.25 21.49 1.37
N TYR A 118 -12.02 20.99 1.32
CA TYR A 118 -11.61 19.81 2.07
C TYR A 118 -10.95 20.23 3.38
N THR A 119 -11.44 19.71 4.51
CA THR A 119 -10.92 19.99 5.86
C THR A 119 -9.61 19.23 6.16
N GLY A 120 -9.16 18.38 5.25
CA GLY A 120 -7.89 17.68 5.40
C GLY A 120 -7.44 16.93 4.15
N PHE A 121 -6.24 16.39 4.23
CA PHE A 121 -5.71 15.44 3.25
C PHE A 121 -4.75 14.45 3.90
N SER A 122 -4.56 13.31 3.24
CA SER A 122 -3.53 12.34 3.61
C SER A 122 -2.40 12.32 2.58
N PHE A 123 -1.21 12.01 3.07
CA PHE A 123 -0.01 11.91 2.25
C PHE A 123 0.86 10.75 2.74
N GLU A 124 1.69 10.23 1.84
CA GLU A 124 2.75 9.28 2.17
C GLU A 124 4.11 9.94 1.94
N ALA A 125 5.07 9.73 2.83
CA ALA A 125 6.43 10.20 2.67
C ALA A 125 7.33 9.13 2.04
N HIS A 126 7.93 9.41 0.88
CA HIS A 126 8.83 8.46 0.20
C HIS A 126 10.31 8.61 0.59
N HIS A 127 10.63 9.66 1.35
CA HIS A 127 11.93 9.91 1.95
C HIS A 127 11.73 10.57 3.33
N PRO A 128 12.68 10.48 4.26
CA PRO A 128 12.61 11.24 5.49
C PRO A 128 12.44 12.75 5.25
N ILE A 129 11.32 13.30 5.72
CA ILE A 129 10.97 14.71 5.65
C ILE A 129 10.67 15.28 7.02
N SER A 130 10.82 16.59 7.17
CA SER A 130 10.55 17.30 8.40
C SER A 130 9.44 18.32 8.20
N ILE A 131 8.40 18.22 9.02
CA ILE A 131 7.33 19.23 9.08
C ILE A 131 7.61 20.15 10.26
N SER A 132 7.57 21.45 10.00
CA SER A 132 7.74 22.49 11.03
C SER A 132 6.69 23.60 10.96
N ARG A 133 5.83 23.59 9.94
CA ARG A 133 4.76 24.59 9.78
C ARG A 133 3.48 23.94 9.31
N LEU A 134 2.40 24.27 10.01
CA LEU A 134 1.04 23.92 9.64
C LEU A 134 0.30 25.21 9.28
N GLY A 135 -0.54 25.16 8.27
CA GLY A 135 -1.25 26.32 7.76
C GLY A 135 -2.72 26.05 7.51
N VAL A 136 -3.47 27.15 7.41
CA VAL A 136 -4.90 27.16 7.09
C VAL A 136 -5.12 28.10 5.93
N LEU A 137 -6.00 27.74 4.99
CA LEU A 137 -6.38 28.60 3.87
C LEU A 137 -6.90 29.95 4.42
N SER A 138 -6.34 31.07 3.98
CA SER A 138 -6.64 32.38 4.60
C SER A 138 -8.11 32.79 4.46
N ASP A 139 -8.74 32.33 3.38
CA ASP A 139 -10.14 32.63 3.04
C ASP A 139 -11.16 32.05 4.04
N ILE A 140 -10.82 30.96 4.73
CA ILE A 140 -11.75 30.30 5.67
C ILE A 140 -11.57 30.78 7.12
N LEU A 141 -10.57 31.64 7.36
CA LEU A 141 -10.29 32.24 8.67
C LEU A 141 -11.06 33.54 8.91
N ILE A 142 -11.81 34.04 7.93
CA ILE A 142 -12.55 35.31 8.05
C ILE A 142 -13.59 35.20 9.16
N GLY A 143 -13.45 36.03 10.20
CA GLY A 143 -14.37 36.03 11.34
C GLY A 143 -14.17 34.85 12.30
N SER A 144 -13.19 33.99 12.07
CA SER A 144 -12.81 32.93 13.01
C SER A 144 -11.86 33.49 14.08
N THR A 145 -12.04 33.06 15.33
CA THR A 145 -11.10 33.35 16.43
C THR A 145 -9.85 32.45 16.39
N GLY A 146 -9.85 31.45 15.50
CA GLY A 146 -8.75 30.54 15.26
C GLY A 146 -9.24 29.12 15.04
N VAL A 147 -8.52 28.40 14.18
CA VAL A 147 -8.85 27.02 13.81
C VAL A 147 -7.68 26.12 14.15
N THR A 148 -7.96 24.91 14.64
CA THR A 148 -6.91 23.96 15.02
C THR A 148 -6.52 23.10 13.82
N VAL A 149 -5.23 23.10 13.50
CA VAL A 149 -4.65 22.18 12.50
C VAL A 149 -3.81 21.15 13.23
N ALA A 150 -3.96 19.88 12.84
CA ALA A 150 -3.21 18.77 13.39
C ALA A 150 -2.54 17.93 12.29
N LEU A 151 -1.32 17.49 12.58
CA LEU A 151 -0.63 16.38 11.91
C LEU A 151 -0.89 15.12 12.73
N ILE A 152 -1.46 14.12 12.09
CA ILE A 152 -1.94 12.88 12.70
C ILE A 152 -1.27 11.70 11.97
N ASP A 153 -0.85 10.69 12.72
CA ASP A 153 -0.42 9.41 12.16
C ASP A 153 -1.63 8.63 11.64
N ALA A 154 -1.64 8.25 10.36
CA ALA A 154 -2.80 7.60 9.74
C ALA A 154 -3.10 6.21 10.32
N HIS A 155 -2.06 5.49 10.79
CA HIS A 155 -2.17 4.14 11.31
C HIS A 155 -2.61 4.13 12.78
N THR A 156 -1.95 4.93 13.63
CA THR A 156 -2.21 4.95 15.07
C THR A 156 -3.29 5.94 15.48
N ARG A 157 -3.61 6.91 14.60
CA ARG A 157 -4.47 8.07 14.89
C ARG A 157 -3.94 8.98 16.01
N GLU A 158 -2.66 8.87 16.34
CA GLU A 158 -2.01 9.75 17.30
C GLU A 158 -1.77 11.15 16.69
N VAL A 159 -2.09 12.19 17.46
CA VAL A 159 -1.78 13.57 17.08
C VAL A 159 -0.32 13.85 17.35
N LEU A 160 0.49 13.86 16.29
CA LEU A 160 1.92 14.14 16.39
C LEU A 160 2.17 15.61 16.69
N ARG A 161 1.48 16.52 15.99
CA ARG A 161 1.56 17.97 16.25
C ARG A 161 0.21 18.62 16.03
N LYS A 162 -0.03 19.71 16.76
CA LYS A 162 -1.21 20.55 16.57
C LYS A 162 -0.88 22.00 16.88
N THR A 163 -1.60 22.91 16.24
CA THR A 163 -1.50 24.34 16.51
C THR A 163 -2.81 25.05 16.17
N VAL A 164 -3.07 26.17 16.84
CA VAL A 164 -4.22 27.03 16.53
C VAL A 164 -3.74 28.14 15.60
N VAL A 165 -4.36 28.25 14.44
CA VAL A 165 -4.02 29.24 13.41
C VAL A 165 -5.14 30.26 13.33
N SER A 166 -4.78 31.54 13.41
CA SER A 166 -5.65 32.68 13.17
C SER A 166 -4.89 33.74 12.36
N THR A 167 -5.62 34.71 11.82
CA THR A 167 -5.03 35.85 11.10
C THR A 167 -4.11 36.70 11.96
N GLU A 168 -4.28 36.69 13.29
CA GLU A 168 -3.48 37.47 14.24
C GLU A 168 -2.18 36.76 14.65
N ASN A 169 -2.16 35.42 14.66
CA ASN A 169 -1.07 34.63 15.23
C ASN A 169 -0.21 33.88 14.21
N GLY A 170 -0.54 33.99 12.92
CA GLY A 170 0.17 33.34 11.83
C GLY A 170 0.65 34.34 10.78
N LYS A 171 1.44 33.83 9.83
CA LYS A 171 1.94 34.61 8.69
C LYS A 171 1.30 34.09 7.41
N GLU A 172 0.67 34.98 6.65
CA GLU A 172 0.12 34.64 5.34
C GLU A 172 1.24 34.49 4.30
N ASP A 173 1.19 33.38 3.57
CA ASP A 173 2.07 33.06 2.45
C ASP A 173 1.33 32.13 1.47
N ASP A 174 1.39 32.43 0.17
CA ASP A 174 0.73 31.66 -0.91
C ASP A 174 -0.75 31.29 -0.66
N GLY A 175 -1.51 32.19 -0.04
CA GLY A 175 -2.94 32.04 0.26
C GLY A 175 -3.25 31.22 1.51
N TYR A 176 -2.23 30.83 2.29
CA TYR A 176 -2.40 30.13 3.56
C TYR A 176 -1.74 30.92 4.69
N VAL A 177 -2.36 30.90 5.87
CA VAL A 177 -1.77 31.44 7.10
C VAL A 177 -1.05 30.31 7.81
N TYR A 178 0.26 30.42 7.96
CA TYR A 178 1.11 29.40 8.58
C TYR A 178 1.53 29.75 10.00
N ARG A 179 1.66 28.73 10.83
CA ARG A 179 2.23 28.80 12.18
C ARG A 179 3.30 27.73 12.38
N ASN A 180 4.39 28.11 13.04
CA ASN A 180 5.44 27.17 13.40
C ASN A 180 4.95 26.17 14.46
N VAL A 181 5.39 24.93 14.35
CA VAL A 181 5.23 23.85 15.32
C VAL A 181 6.59 23.21 15.60
N ASP A 182 6.71 22.51 16.73
CA ASP A 182 7.91 21.74 17.02
C ASP A 182 8.17 20.76 15.88
N ARG A 183 9.39 20.79 15.34
CA ARG A 183 9.78 19.98 14.18
C ARG A 183 9.51 18.50 14.46
N VAL A 184 8.89 17.82 13.49
CA VAL A 184 8.72 16.36 13.47
C VAL A 184 9.42 15.80 12.28
N VAL A 185 10.27 14.79 12.52
CA VAL A 185 10.87 13.98 11.46
C VAL A 185 9.93 12.81 11.17
N LEU A 186 9.44 12.77 9.94
CA LEU A 186 8.66 11.67 9.40
C LEU A 186 9.60 10.74 8.65
N LYS A 187 9.47 9.45 8.91
CA LYS A 187 10.28 8.42 8.25
C LYS A 187 9.72 8.15 6.85
N ARG A 188 10.52 7.44 6.05
CA ARG A 188 10.04 6.84 4.80
C ARG A 188 8.88 5.88 5.06
N TYR A 189 7.92 5.86 4.13
CA TYR A 189 6.64 5.15 4.17
C TYR A 189 5.72 5.60 5.31
N PHE A 190 5.94 6.79 5.88
CA PHE A 190 5.03 7.34 6.86
C PHE A 190 3.76 7.86 6.16
N GLU A 191 2.61 7.35 6.57
CA GLU A 191 1.31 7.86 6.17
C GLU A 191 0.80 8.88 7.20
N GLY A 192 0.63 10.12 6.75
CA GLY A 192 0.16 11.23 7.57
C GLY A 192 -1.20 11.75 7.14
N ILE A 193 -1.95 12.30 8.09
CA ILE A 193 -3.18 13.04 7.86
C ILE A 193 -2.99 14.45 8.41
N ILE A 194 -3.30 15.45 7.59
CA ILE A 194 -3.42 16.85 8.02
C ILE A 194 -4.89 17.16 8.12
N SER A 195 -5.33 17.65 9.28
CA SER A 195 -6.75 17.85 9.55
C SER A 195 -7.03 19.17 10.25
N LEU A 196 -8.19 19.74 9.95
CA LEU A 196 -8.67 21.04 10.42
C LEU A 196 -9.91 20.88 11.30
N THR A 197 -9.83 21.34 12.54
CA THR A 197 -10.96 21.32 13.49
C THR A 197 -11.26 22.73 13.99
N GLY A 198 -12.53 23.13 13.93
CA GLY A 198 -13.00 24.41 14.44
C GLY A 198 -14.16 24.97 13.62
N GLU A 199 -14.60 26.17 13.98
CA GLU A 199 -15.62 26.90 13.23
C GLU A 199 -14.97 27.54 11.99
N ILE A 200 -15.39 27.07 10.81
CA ILE A 200 -14.87 27.49 9.52
C ILE A 200 -16.01 27.91 8.59
N VAL A 201 -15.72 28.83 7.69
CA VAL A 201 -16.62 29.10 6.56
C VAL A 201 -16.56 27.91 5.61
N THR A 202 -17.70 27.29 5.33
CA THR A 202 -17.79 26.07 4.51
C THR A 202 -17.62 26.33 3.02
N GLU A 203 -17.71 27.60 2.61
CA GLU A 203 -17.54 28.05 1.22
C GLU A 203 -16.24 28.85 1.08
N THR A 204 -15.52 28.62 0.00
CA THR A 204 -14.31 29.37 -0.34
C THR A 204 -14.37 29.90 -1.76
N CYS A 205 -13.93 31.15 -1.94
CA CYS A 205 -13.70 31.77 -3.24
C CYS A 205 -12.26 31.53 -3.74
N SER A 206 -11.45 30.79 -3.00
CA SER A 206 -10.05 30.57 -3.34
C SER A 206 -9.91 29.69 -4.58
N ARG A 207 -8.87 29.93 -5.36
CA ARG A 207 -8.54 29.08 -6.51
C ARG A 207 -7.37 28.17 -6.18
N ALA A 208 -7.62 26.86 -6.20
CA ALA A 208 -6.58 25.85 -6.10
C ALA A 208 -5.49 26.13 -7.15
N LEU A 209 -4.25 26.13 -6.67
CA LEU A 209 -3.08 25.98 -7.49
C LEU A 209 -2.63 24.51 -7.48
N PRO A 210 -1.80 24.09 -8.44
CA PRO A 210 -1.25 22.75 -8.43
C PRO A 210 -0.58 22.44 -7.09
N TRP A 211 -0.95 21.30 -6.51
CA TRP A 211 -0.30 20.81 -5.30
C TRP A 211 1.15 20.45 -5.62
N ASN A 212 2.04 20.69 -4.67
CA ASN A 212 3.46 20.42 -4.84
C ASN A 212 3.85 19.24 -3.94
N ASN A 213 4.23 18.16 -4.61
CA ASN A 213 4.58 16.89 -3.98
C ASN A 213 6.06 16.83 -3.56
N GLY A 214 6.74 17.98 -3.50
CA GLY A 214 8.13 18.10 -3.14
C GLY A 214 9.06 17.34 -4.07
N SER A 215 8.87 17.45 -5.39
CA SER A 215 9.71 16.72 -6.35
C SER A 215 9.65 15.20 -6.16
N HIS A 216 8.44 14.69 -5.88
CA HIS A 216 8.12 13.29 -5.56
C HIS A 216 8.63 12.80 -4.18
N LEU A 217 8.91 13.71 -3.23
CA LEU A 217 9.21 13.32 -1.85
C LEU A 217 7.97 12.84 -1.07
N ILE A 218 6.77 13.28 -1.48
CA ILE A 218 5.49 12.80 -0.94
C ILE A 218 4.53 12.41 -2.07
N SER A 219 3.58 11.52 -1.79
CA SER A 219 2.36 11.33 -2.58
C SER A 219 1.15 11.85 -1.80
N PHE A 220 0.10 12.25 -2.52
CA PHE A 220 -1.17 12.61 -1.92
C PHE A 220 -2.18 11.49 -2.20
N GLU A 221 -2.79 10.98 -1.14
CA GLU A 221 -3.64 9.78 -1.25
C GLU A 221 -5.12 10.16 -1.28
N ARG A 222 -5.57 10.89 -0.27
CA ARG A 222 -6.99 11.22 -0.08
C ARG A 222 -7.18 12.65 0.37
N VAL A 223 -8.35 13.20 0.07
CA VAL A 223 -8.83 14.48 0.60
C VAL A 223 -10.12 14.25 1.39
N TYR A 224 -10.26 15.00 2.48
CA TYR A 224 -11.28 14.77 3.50
C TYR A 224 -12.24 15.95 3.51
N VAL A 225 -13.53 15.68 3.29
CA VAL A 225 -14.58 16.71 3.40
C VAL A 225 -14.81 17.04 4.87
N ASP A 226 -14.85 15.99 5.69
CA ASP A 226 -14.99 16.03 7.14
C ASP A 226 -13.96 15.08 7.79
N HIS A 227 -14.03 14.90 9.10
CA HIS A 227 -13.15 13.98 9.82
C HIS A 227 -13.50 12.50 9.62
N GLU A 228 -14.45 12.16 8.75
CA GLU A 228 -14.90 10.79 8.49
C GLU A 228 -14.23 10.21 7.25
N GLU A 229 -13.53 9.10 7.44
CA GLU A 229 -12.84 8.42 6.33
C GLU A 229 -13.80 7.88 5.27
N ALA A 230 -15.04 7.53 5.65
CA ALA A 230 -16.06 7.06 4.72
C ALA A 230 -16.43 8.11 3.66
N ASN A 231 -16.31 9.40 4.00
CA ASN A 231 -16.68 10.52 3.12
C ASN A 231 -15.48 11.08 2.36
N SER A 232 -14.28 10.57 2.62
CA SER A 232 -13.08 10.97 1.90
C SER A 232 -13.10 10.51 0.44
N VAL A 233 -12.42 11.25 -0.42
CA VAL A 233 -12.27 10.91 -1.84
C VAL A 233 -10.79 10.80 -2.21
N VAL A 234 -10.50 10.09 -3.31
CA VAL A 234 -9.13 10.00 -3.84
C VAL A 234 -8.67 11.40 -4.21
N TRP A 235 -7.41 11.73 -3.87
CA TRP A 235 -6.84 13.04 -4.18
C TRP A 235 -6.86 13.32 -5.69
N TYR A 236 -7.05 14.60 -6.03
CA TYR A 236 -6.95 15.09 -7.40
C TYR A 236 -6.35 16.51 -7.42
N PRO A 237 -5.64 16.91 -8.49
CA PRO A 237 -4.80 18.13 -8.48
C PRO A 237 -5.53 19.46 -8.28
N THR A 238 -6.85 19.50 -8.51
CA THR A 238 -7.66 20.72 -8.42
C THR A 238 -8.44 20.83 -7.11
N ALA A 239 -8.23 19.90 -6.17
CA ALA A 239 -8.85 19.94 -4.84
C ALA A 239 -8.38 21.18 -4.06
N ILE A 240 -9.31 21.83 -3.35
CA ILE A 240 -8.99 22.95 -2.45
C ILE A 240 -8.92 22.42 -1.03
N SER A 241 -7.72 22.43 -0.48
CA SER A 241 -7.50 22.09 0.91
C SER A 241 -7.69 23.33 1.79
N GLY A 242 -8.41 23.17 2.90
CA GLY A 242 -8.46 24.14 3.97
C GLY A 242 -7.18 24.14 4.82
N VAL A 243 -6.34 23.12 4.68
CA VAL A 243 -5.06 22.98 5.39
C VAL A 243 -3.87 23.04 4.44
N GLY A 244 -2.77 23.58 4.94
CA GLY A 244 -1.48 23.56 4.26
C GLY A 244 -0.38 23.03 5.16
N VAL A 245 0.67 22.52 4.54
CA VAL A 245 1.87 22.03 5.22
C VAL A 245 3.09 22.55 4.51
N ARG A 246 4.10 22.93 5.31
CA ARG A 246 5.44 23.13 4.80
C ARG A 246 6.39 22.10 5.38
N PHE A 247 7.21 21.56 4.48
CA PHE A 247 8.16 20.51 4.81
C PHE A 247 9.48 20.70 4.08
N VAL A 248 10.52 20.11 4.67
CA VAL A 248 11.88 20.09 4.14
C VAL A 248 12.41 18.67 4.15
N VAL A 249 13.46 18.37 3.40
CA VAL A 249 14.18 17.10 3.53
C VAL A 249 14.76 17.03 4.94
N SER A 250 14.47 15.95 5.68
CA SER A 250 14.89 15.86 7.09
C SER A 250 16.36 15.52 7.25
N ASP A 251 16.79 14.55 6.46
CA ASP A 251 18.16 14.09 6.42
C ASP A 251 18.89 14.98 5.42
N PHE A 252 20.10 15.42 5.75
CA PHE A 252 20.89 16.34 4.92
C PHE A 252 20.84 15.90 3.44
N LEU A 253 20.76 16.86 2.52
CA LEU A 253 20.68 16.61 1.07
C LEU A 253 21.67 15.52 0.56
N PRO A 254 22.91 15.41 1.07
CA PRO A 254 23.81 14.30 0.75
C PRO A 254 23.22 12.90 0.92
N SER A 255 22.37 12.62 1.91
CA SER A 255 21.75 11.30 2.09
C SER A 255 20.81 10.95 0.94
N LEU A 256 20.04 11.93 0.47
CA LEU A 256 19.15 11.77 -0.68
C LEU A 256 19.97 11.61 -1.97
N THR A 257 21.04 12.40 -2.12
CA THR A 257 21.95 12.30 -3.27
C THR A 257 22.69 10.96 -3.30
N GLU A 258 23.19 10.48 -2.17
CA GLU A 258 23.85 9.18 -2.01
C GLU A 258 22.88 8.05 -2.40
N HIS A 259 21.66 8.09 -1.86
CA HIS A 259 20.61 7.15 -2.23
C HIS A 259 20.42 7.10 -3.75
N VAL A 260 20.27 8.24 -4.43
CA VAL A 260 20.11 8.26 -5.89
C VAL A 260 21.38 7.78 -6.61
N SER A 261 22.56 8.17 -6.15
CA SER A 261 23.84 7.82 -6.78
C SER A 261 24.17 6.32 -6.72
N GLU A 262 23.73 5.65 -5.66
CA GLU A 262 23.96 4.22 -5.44
C GLU A 262 22.91 3.33 -6.12
N SER A 263 21.87 3.91 -6.70
CA SER A 263 20.73 3.17 -7.27
C SER A 263 21.15 2.13 -8.32
N GLU A 264 22.10 2.45 -9.21
CA GLU A 264 22.61 1.51 -10.20
C GLU A 264 23.35 0.34 -9.57
N SER A 265 24.15 0.59 -8.53
CA SER A 265 24.87 -0.45 -7.80
C SER A 265 23.91 -1.40 -7.08
N ARG A 266 22.90 -0.84 -6.40
CA ARG A 266 21.83 -1.61 -5.77
C ARG A 266 21.04 -2.42 -6.79
N GLN A 267 20.78 -1.87 -7.97
CA GLN A 267 20.11 -2.59 -9.06
C GLN A 267 20.90 -3.83 -9.48
N MET A 268 22.20 -3.69 -9.74
CA MET A 268 23.04 -4.83 -10.16
C MET A 268 23.05 -5.95 -9.12
N GLN A 269 23.14 -5.61 -7.83
CA GLN A 269 23.09 -6.59 -6.73
C GLN A 269 21.72 -7.26 -6.61
N TRP A 270 20.65 -6.48 -6.78
CA TRP A 270 19.28 -6.98 -6.74
C TRP A 270 18.99 -7.93 -7.90
N ASP A 271 19.42 -7.61 -9.12
CA ASP A 271 19.25 -8.46 -10.29
C ASP A 271 19.95 -9.82 -10.10
N ALA A 272 21.16 -9.83 -9.53
CA ALA A 272 21.85 -11.07 -9.18
C ALA A 272 21.04 -11.91 -8.18
N THR A 273 20.52 -11.27 -7.13
CA THR A 273 19.70 -11.92 -6.09
C THR A 273 18.41 -12.51 -6.67
N VAL A 274 17.69 -11.74 -7.49
CA VAL A 274 16.44 -12.15 -8.13
C VAL A 274 16.67 -13.31 -9.10
N ASN A 275 17.75 -13.29 -9.87
CA ASN A 275 18.10 -14.37 -10.80
C ASN A 275 18.46 -15.67 -10.08
N GLU A 276 19.20 -15.58 -8.96
CA GLU A 276 19.50 -16.73 -8.13
C GLU A 276 18.22 -17.32 -7.52
N GLU A 277 17.35 -16.47 -6.98
CA GLU A 277 16.06 -16.86 -6.41
C GLU A 277 15.15 -17.53 -7.45
N GLN A 278 15.04 -16.96 -8.65
CA GLN A 278 14.26 -17.51 -9.75
C GLN A 278 14.74 -18.93 -10.10
N THR A 279 16.06 -19.14 -10.16
CA THR A 279 16.65 -20.45 -10.44
C THR A 279 16.31 -21.46 -9.33
N LYS A 280 16.46 -21.05 -8.06
CA LYS A 280 16.10 -21.90 -6.90
C LYS A 280 14.61 -22.26 -6.90
N LEU A 281 13.73 -21.32 -7.19
CA LEU A 281 12.28 -21.52 -7.21
C LEU A 281 11.84 -22.48 -8.32
N LEU A 282 12.38 -22.36 -9.52
CA LEU A 282 12.10 -23.29 -10.62
C LEU A 282 12.57 -24.71 -10.28
N ASN A 283 13.78 -24.83 -9.71
CA ASN A 283 14.31 -26.12 -9.27
C ASN A 283 13.46 -26.75 -8.17
N GLU A 284 13.02 -25.96 -7.19
CA GLU A 284 12.11 -26.42 -6.13
C GLU A 284 10.76 -26.87 -6.70
N ALA A 285 10.15 -26.05 -7.55
CA ALA A 285 8.86 -26.35 -8.17
C ALA A 285 8.92 -27.65 -8.98
N HIS A 286 9.99 -27.84 -9.77
CA HIS A 286 10.23 -29.07 -10.52
C HIS A 286 10.48 -30.27 -9.60
N LYS A 287 11.27 -30.10 -8.54
CA LYS A 287 11.66 -31.18 -7.61
C LYS A 287 10.49 -31.71 -6.80
N TYR A 288 9.64 -30.83 -6.26
CA TYR A 288 8.59 -31.23 -5.30
C TYR A 288 7.19 -31.33 -5.93
N GLY A 289 6.93 -30.64 -7.04
CA GLY A 289 5.63 -30.66 -7.72
C GLY A 289 4.47 -30.11 -6.88
N ASP A 290 4.76 -29.48 -5.74
CA ASP A 290 3.81 -28.88 -4.80
C ASP A 290 3.81 -27.34 -4.85
N VAL A 291 4.57 -26.73 -5.77
CA VAL A 291 4.61 -25.28 -5.97
C VAL A 291 3.85 -24.93 -7.26
N THR A 292 2.82 -24.08 -7.13
CA THR A 292 2.05 -23.51 -8.22
C THR A 292 2.48 -22.07 -8.46
N LEU A 293 3.11 -21.82 -9.62
CA LEU A 293 3.53 -20.50 -10.03
C LEU A 293 2.37 -19.76 -10.71
N VAL A 294 1.95 -18.65 -10.13
CA VAL A 294 0.87 -17.80 -10.66
C VAL A 294 1.45 -16.58 -11.38
N PRO A 295 0.87 -16.13 -12.51
CA PRO A 295 1.41 -15.03 -13.34
C PRO A 295 1.15 -13.66 -12.69
N VAL A 296 1.76 -13.43 -11.54
CA VAL A 296 1.72 -12.19 -10.77
C VAL A 296 3.12 -11.86 -10.26
N VAL A 297 3.38 -10.57 -10.09
CA VAL A 297 4.61 -10.08 -9.48
C VAL A 297 4.54 -10.32 -7.97
N ASP A 298 5.52 -11.04 -7.41
CA ASP A 298 5.64 -11.20 -5.95
C ASP A 298 6.34 -9.96 -5.38
N VAL A 299 5.62 -9.21 -4.53
CA VAL A 299 6.20 -8.10 -3.77
C VAL A 299 6.34 -8.54 -2.31
N PRO A 300 7.56 -8.55 -1.74
CA PRO A 300 7.78 -8.84 -0.32
C PRO A 300 6.93 -7.92 0.57
N GLY A 301 5.92 -8.47 1.25
CA GLY A 301 5.06 -7.72 2.18
C GLY A 301 3.56 -7.99 2.04
N LEU A 302 3.08 -8.35 0.84
CA LEU A 302 1.67 -8.65 0.59
C LEU A 302 1.14 -9.91 1.31
N GLN A 303 2.01 -10.68 1.98
CA GLN A 303 1.64 -11.95 2.61
C GLN A 303 1.11 -11.84 4.03
N ASN A 304 1.29 -10.68 4.68
CA ASN A 304 0.68 -10.41 5.99
C ASN A 304 -0.69 -9.71 5.87
N VAL A 305 -1.07 -9.27 4.67
CA VAL A 305 -2.31 -8.53 4.44
C VAL A 305 -3.12 -9.27 3.38
N GLY A 306 -3.95 -10.21 3.84
CA GLY A 306 -5.01 -10.79 3.02
C GLY A 306 -6.08 -9.75 2.70
N VAL A 307 -5.81 -8.84 1.78
CA VAL A 307 -6.82 -7.93 1.21
C VAL A 307 -6.88 -8.19 -0.29
N LEU A 308 -7.58 -9.27 -0.65
CA LEU A 308 -8.24 -9.32 -1.95
C LEU A 308 -9.38 -8.29 -1.90
N ARG A 309 -9.25 -7.20 -2.68
CA ARG A 309 -10.38 -6.30 -2.99
C ARG A 309 -11.54 -7.18 -3.48
N ARG A 310 -12.65 -7.21 -2.72
CA ARG A 310 -13.86 -7.93 -3.10
C ARG A 310 -14.48 -7.26 -4.33
N SER A 311 -14.51 -8.00 -5.44
CA SER A 311 -15.53 -7.82 -6.47
C SER A 311 -16.86 -8.38 -5.94
N PRO A 312 -18.03 -7.73 -6.14
CA PRO A 312 -19.28 -8.09 -5.46
C PRO A 312 -20.00 -9.33 -6.01
N THR A 313 -19.42 -10.08 -6.94
CA THR A 313 -20.17 -11.13 -7.65
C THR A 313 -19.33 -12.38 -7.90
N GLU A 314 -19.16 -13.24 -6.88
CA GLU A 314 -19.08 -14.69 -7.11
C GLU A 314 -19.21 -15.51 -5.82
N SER A 315 -20.31 -16.24 -5.71
CA SER A 315 -20.59 -17.17 -4.61
C SER A 315 -20.05 -18.56 -4.97
N ARG A 316 -18.78 -18.84 -4.66
CA ARG A 316 -18.30 -20.20 -4.38
C ARG A 316 -17.31 -20.17 -3.21
N ARG A 317 -17.64 -20.89 -2.13
CA ARG A 317 -16.82 -20.98 -0.91
C ARG A 317 -15.53 -21.75 -1.19
N VAL A 318 -14.45 -21.03 -1.41
CA VAL A 318 -13.08 -21.50 -1.11
C VAL A 318 -12.73 -20.97 0.27
N ARG A 319 -12.60 -21.85 1.26
CA ARG A 319 -12.00 -21.47 2.54
C ARG A 319 -10.49 -21.55 2.40
N LEU A 320 -9.84 -20.39 2.21
CA LEU A 320 -8.41 -20.25 2.47
C LEU A 320 -8.21 -20.28 3.99
N PHE A 321 -7.27 -21.11 4.45
CA PHE A 321 -6.73 -21.00 5.80
C PHE A 321 -5.46 -20.15 5.71
N LEU A 322 -5.40 -19.09 6.53
CA LEU A 322 -4.20 -18.36 6.89
C LEU A 322 -3.45 -19.14 7.97
#